data_AF-A0A5R8K870-F1
#
_entry.id   AF-A0A5R8K870-F1
#
_cell.length_a   1.000
_cell.length_b   1.000
_cell.length_c   1.000
_cell.angle_alpha   90.00
_cell.angle_beta   90.00
_cell.angle_gamma   90.00
#
_symmetry.space_group_name_H-M   'P 1'
#
loop_
_entity.id
_entity.type
_entity.pdbx_description
1 polymer ?
#
loop_
_entity_poly.entity_id
_entity_poly.type
_entity_poly.pdbx_seq_one_letter_code
_entity_poly.pdbx_strand_id
1 'polypeptide(L)'
;MMRAADFRLRLDAASFYATRFAATMVRDTLPFEFRYCAVLNSSCDSNREADEIVYPEDDNVFHEDLEAKEVVELLCRNQRVPQWIDIAVGFSGRHHSHMSLLCGGRYHAEDNRLYYFDQGTQPFGIKSPTLPPRYKDGTRFRLPQERDFFERLHKLHDKTNEAEQNVGGQPASRPESK
;
A
#
# COMPACT_ATOMS: atom_id res chain seq x y z
N MET A 1 -6.84 9.09 -17.63
CA MET A 1 -7.99 8.35 -17.07
C MET A 1 -7.60 6.89 -16.95
N MET A 2 -7.62 6.34 -15.74
CA MET A 2 -7.17 4.97 -15.48
C MET A 2 -8.27 3.97 -15.84
N ARG A 3 -7.99 3.04 -16.75
CA ARG A 3 -8.91 1.92 -17.03
C ARG A 3 -8.60 0.77 -16.08
N ALA A 4 -9.64 0.04 -15.66
CA ALA A 4 -9.49 -1.14 -14.80
C ALA A 4 -8.49 -2.17 -15.35
N ALA A 5 -8.48 -2.38 -16.68
CA ALA A 5 -7.52 -3.28 -17.34
C ALA A 5 -6.07 -2.79 -17.24
N ASP A 6 -5.84 -1.47 -17.33
CA ASP A 6 -4.49 -0.90 -17.21
C ASP A 6 -4.00 -1.01 -15.76
N PHE A 7 -4.87 -0.70 -14.79
CA PHE A 7 -4.56 -0.90 -13.38
C PHE A 7 -4.26 -2.36 -13.06
N ARG A 8 -5.06 -3.29 -13.60
CA ARG A 8 -4.83 -4.73 -13.43
C ARG A 8 -3.48 -5.18 -13.96
N LEU A 9 -3.12 -4.74 -15.17
CA LEU A 9 -1.81 -5.03 -15.76
C LEU A 9 -0.67 -4.55 -14.86
N ARG A 10 -0.81 -3.37 -14.27
CA ARG A 10 0.19 -2.80 -13.36
C ARG A 10 0.24 -3.52 -12.02
N LEU A 11 -0.91 -3.92 -11.47
CA LEU A 11 -0.98 -4.75 -10.26
C LEU A 11 -0.23 -6.07 -10.46
N ASP A 12 -0.48 -6.76 -11.58
CA ASP A 12 0.18 -8.03 -11.91
C ASP A 12 1.70 -7.84 -12.06
N ALA A 13 2.12 -6.80 -12.80
CA ALA A 13 3.53 -6.48 -12.99
C ALA A 13 4.22 -6.14 -11.66
N ALA A 14 3.60 -5.28 -10.84
CA ALA A 14 4.13 -4.88 -9.55
C ALA A 14 4.25 -6.09 -8.60
N SER A 15 3.26 -6.98 -8.60
CA SER A 15 3.27 -8.22 -7.82
C SER A 15 4.41 -9.16 -8.25
N PHE A 16 4.63 -9.28 -9.56
CA PHE A 16 5.73 -10.06 -10.12
C PHE A 16 7.10 -9.48 -9.72
N TYR A 17 7.30 -8.17 -9.86
CA TYR A 17 8.56 -7.53 -9.47
C TYR A 17 8.81 -7.62 -7.97
N ALA A 18 7.80 -7.36 -7.15
CA ALA A 18 7.86 -7.47 -5.70
C ALA A 18 8.26 -8.90 -5.26
N THR A 19 7.65 -9.92 -5.87
CA THR A 19 7.94 -11.32 -5.58
C THR A 19 9.34 -11.73 -6.04
N ARG A 20 9.74 -11.35 -7.26
CA ARG A 20 11.09 -11.65 -7.77
C ARG A 20 12.17 -11.03 -6.91
N PHE A 21 12.00 -9.78 -6.50
CA PHE A 21 12.96 -9.11 -5.64
C PHE A 21 13.00 -9.78 -4.26
N ALA A 22 11.85 -10.03 -3.63
CA ALA A 22 11.76 -10.71 -2.34
C ALA A 22 12.43 -12.08 -2.34
N ALA A 23 12.30 -12.87 -3.40
CA ALA A 23 12.93 -14.19 -3.51
C ALA A 23 14.47 -14.16 -3.37
N THR A 24 15.11 -13.03 -3.66
CA THR A 24 16.56 -12.85 -3.44
C THR A 24 16.92 -12.64 -1.97
N MET A 25 15.97 -12.19 -1.15
CA MET A 25 16.16 -11.77 0.24
C MET A 25 15.57 -12.75 1.26
N VAL A 26 14.54 -13.51 0.89
CA VAL A 26 13.84 -14.43 1.82
C VAL A 26 14.27 -15.87 1.60
N ARG A 27 14.19 -16.73 2.63
CA ARG A 27 14.46 -18.17 2.54
C ARG A 27 13.25 -18.97 2.07
N ASP A 28 12.07 -18.37 2.15
CA ASP A 28 10.80 -18.95 1.75
C ASP A 28 10.73 -19.15 0.23
N THR A 29 9.98 -20.17 -0.18
CA THR A 29 9.58 -20.30 -1.59
C THR A 29 8.38 -19.38 -1.82
N LEU A 30 8.41 -18.60 -2.89
CA LEU A 30 7.36 -17.64 -3.23
C LEU A 30 6.66 -18.09 -4.51
N PRO A 31 5.42 -18.61 -4.43
CA PRO A 31 4.59 -18.89 -5.60
C PRO A 31 4.29 -17.63 -6.40
N PHE A 32 4.08 -17.77 -7.71
CA PHE A 32 3.74 -16.65 -8.61
C PHE A 32 2.22 -16.51 -8.82
N GLU A 33 1.45 -17.12 -7.94
CA GLU A 33 0.05 -16.89 -7.72
C GLU A 33 -0.11 -15.95 -6.52
N PHE A 34 -0.95 -14.91 -6.66
CA PHE A 34 -1.00 -13.82 -5.69
C PHE A 34 -2.37 -13.69 -5.03
N ARG A 35 -2.34 -13.39 -3.73
CA ARG A 35 -3.47 -12.93 -2.92
C ARG A 35 -3.10 -11.60 -2.29
N TYR A 36 -4.07 -10.76 -1.99
CA TYR A 36 -3.82 -9.38 -1.58
C TYR A 36 -4.48 -9.04 -0.25
N CYS A 37 -3.75 -8.37 0.61
CA CYS A 37 -4.25 -7.76 1.84
C CYS A 37 -4.15 -6.25 1.67
N ALA A 38 -5.28 -5.55 1.64
CA ALA A 38 -5.33 -4.13 1.35
C ALA A 38 -5.71 -3.33 2.59
N VAL A 39 -4.84 -2.40 2.99
CA VAL A 39 -5.13 -1.36 3.99
C VAL A 39 -5.48 -0.09 3.24
N LEU A 40 -6.69 0.40 3.44
CA LEU A 40 -7.18 1.60 2.78
C LEU A 40 -6.86 2.85 3.61
N ASN A 41 -6.94 4.00 2.95
CA ASN A 41 -6.61 5.33 3.46
C ASN A 41 -5.43 5.38 4.47
N SER A 42 -4.24 5.05 4.00
CA SER A 42 -3.01 5.12 4.80
C SER A 42 -2.26 6.46 4.61
N SER A 43 -2.99 7.55 4.37
CA SER A 43 -2.43 8.89 4.18
C SER A 43 -3.08 9.94 5.08
N CYS A 44 -2.32 10.97 5.43
CA CYS A 44 -2.89 12.19 6.01
C CYS A 44 -3.47 13.06 4.89
N ASP A 45 -4.78 13.24 4.88
CA ASP A 45 -5.53 13.92 3.80
C ASP A 45 -5.81 15.40 4.07
N SER A 46 -5.25 15.96 5.16
CA SER A 46 -5.48 17.35 5.60
C SER A 46 -5.05 18.42 4.59
N ASN A 47 -4.09 18.11 3.72
CA ASN A 47 -3.54 19.03 2.71
C ASN A 47 -3.89 18.61 1.27
N ARG A 48 -5.07 18.04 1.05
CA ARG A 48 -5.50 17.62 -0.29
C ARG A 48 -5.77 18.81 -1.22
N GLU A 49 -5.49 18.62 -2.50
CA GLU A 49 -5.88 19.52 -3.57
C GLU A 49 -7.39 19.42 -3.87
N ALA A 50 -7.97 20.45 -4.50
CA ALA A 50 -9.42 20.51 -4.73
C ALA A 50 -9.96 19.44 -5.70
N ASP A 51 -9.12 18.92 -6.58
CA ASP A 51 -9.43 17.90 -7.58
C ASP A 51 -9.15 16.46 -7.11
N GLU A 52 -8.57 16.31 -5.92
CA GLU A 52 -8.33 15.03 -5.27
C GLU A 52 -9.61 14.55 -4.57
N ILE A 53 -10.03 13.33 -4.93
CA ILE A 53 -11.19 12.69 -4.31
C ILE A 53 -10.70 11.82 -3.16
N VAL A 54 -11.38 11.88 -2.03
CA VAL A 54 -11.20 10.95 -0.92
C VAL A 54 -12.51 10.22 -0.66
N TYR A 55 -12.40 9.08 0.01
CA TYR A 55 -13.53 8.26 0.41
C TYR A 55 -13.44 8.04 1.92
N PRO A 56 -14.09 8.88 2.74
CA PRO A 56 -14.01 8.77 4.20
C PRO A 56 -14.49 7.42 4.74
N GLU A 57 -15.32 6.70 3.98
CA GLU A 57 -15.72 5.33 4.31
C GLU A 57 -14.56 4.32 4.22
N ASP A 58 -13.45 4.66 3.56
CA ASP A 58 -12.23 3.84 3.49
C ASP A 58 -11.36 4.03 4.77
N ASP A 59 -11.69 5.00 5.62
CA ASP A 59 -11.00 5.21 6.90
C ASP A 59 -11.18 3.98 7.79
N ASN A 60 -10.08 3.48 8.30
CA ASN A 60 -10.05 2.28 9.14
C ASN A 60 -10.46 0.97 8.43
N VAL A 61 -10.44 0.94 7.10
CA VAL A 61 -10.85 -0.25 6.33
C VAL A 61 -9.65 -1.11 5.95
N PHE A 62 -9.82 -2.41 6.18
CA PHE A 62 -8.85 -3.43 5.86
C PHE A 62 -9.54 -4.64 5.23
N HIS A 63 -8.93 -5.19 4.18
CA HIS A 63 -9.39 -6.38 3.47
C HIS A 63 -8.29 -7.44 3.42
N GLU A 64 -8.69 -8.69 3.66
CA GLU A 64 -7.83 -9.87 3.63
C GLU A 64 -8.14 -10.75 2.41
N ASP A 65 -7.13 -11.50 1.97
CA ASP A 65 -7.25 -12.60 1.00
C ASP A 65 -7.96 -12.29 -0.34
N LEU A 66 -7.82 -11.05 -0.82
CA LEU A 66 -8.42 -10.60 -2.07
C LEU A 66 -7.75 -11.26 -3.29
N GLU A 67 -8.56 -11.54 -4.30
CA GLU A 67 -8.13 -11.78 -5.68
C GLU A 67 -7.80 -10.47 -6.39
N ALA A 68 -6.96 -10.54 -7.42
CA ALA A 68 -6.61 -9.36 -8.21
C ALA A 68 -7.83 -8.65 -8.82
N LYS A 69 -8.91 -9.38 -9.16
CA LYS A 69 -10.16 -8.77 -9.65
C LYS A 69 -10.85 -7.93 -8.56
N GLU A 70 -10.84 -8.42 -7.33
CA GLU A 70 -11.48 -7.76 -6.18
C GLU A 70 -10.67 -6.51 -5.79
N VAL A 71 -9.34 -6.55 -5.89
CA VAL A 71 -8.48 -5.36 -5.73
C VAL A 71 -8.80 -4.31 -6.79
N VAL A 72 -8.99 -4.70 -8.05
CA VAL A 72 -9.34 -3.76 -9.12
C VAL A 72 -10.72 -3.15 -8.86
N GLU A 73 -11.72 -3.95 -8.51
CA GLU A 73 -13.07 -3.47 -8.17
C GLU A 73 -13.08 -2.54 -6.96
N LEU A 74 -12.26 -2.84 -5.95
CA LEU A 74 -12.11 -2.04 -4.73
C LEU A 74 -11.45 -0.68 -5.01
N LEU A 75 -10.35 -0.67 -5.76
CA LEU A 75 -9.48 0.51 -5.89
C LEU A 75 -9.70 1.32 -7.18
N CYS A 76 -10.31 0.76 -8.22
CA CYS A 76 -10.64 1.51 -9.44
C CYS A 76 -12.05 2.11 -9.36
N ARG A 77 -12.16 3.27 -8.70
CA ARG A 77 -13.45 3.93 -8.45
C ARG A 77 -13.63 5.11 -9.40
N ASN A 78 -14.71 5.12 -10.18
CA ASN A 78 -15.01 6.21 -11.13
C ASN A 78 -13.81 6.60 -12.02
N GLN A 79 -13.08 5.60 -12.53
CA GLN A 79 -11.91 5.76 -13.39
C GLN A 79 -10.73 6.51 -12.73
N ARG A 80 -10.70 6.50 -11.39
CA ARG A 80 -9.63 6.97 -10.53
C ARG A 80 -9.08 5.82 -9.72
N VAL A 81 -7.85 5.98 -9.24
CA VAL A 81 -7.15 5.04 -8.37
C VAL A 81 -6.42 5.80 -7.27
N PRO A 82 -6.01 5.14 -6.17
CA PRO A 82 -5.14 5.75 -5.17
C PRO A 82 -3.91 6.38 -5.82
N GLN A 83 -3.52 7.56 -5.35
CA GLN A 83 -2.34 8.28 -5.85
C GLN A 83 -1.05 7.47 -5.69
N TRP A 84 -0.97 6.64 -4.65
CA TRP A 84 0.12 5.72 -4.42
C TRP A 84 -0.40 4.44 -3.76
N ILE A 85 0.27 3.33 -4.06
CA ILE A 85 0.07 2.03 -3.43
C ILE A 85 1.45 1.43 -3.17
N ASP A 86 1.82 1.28 -1.91
CA ASP A 86 3.04 0.57 -1.56
C ASP A 86 2.74 -0.94 -1.52
N ILE A 87 3.48 -1.72 -2.31
CA ILE A 87 3.30 -3.17 -2.45
C ILE A 87 4.54 -3.93 -1.97
N ALA A 88 4.31 -4.94 -1.13
CA ALA A 88 5.34 -5.82 -0.60
C ALA A 88 4.84 -7.25 -0.44
N VAL A 89 5.73 -8.24 -0.55
CA VAL A 89 5.42 -9.61 -0.09
C VAL A 89 5.34 -9.59 1.43
N GLY A 90 4.17 -9.93 1.96
CA GLY A 90 3.88 -9.98 3.40
C GLY A 90 4.24 -11.32 4.03
N PHE A 91 3.65 -12.39 3.50
CA PHE A 91 3.94 -13.77 3.88
C PHE A 91 3.79 -14.72 2.68
N SER A 92 4.27 -15.95 2.83
CA SER A 92 4.11 -16.99 1.81
C SER A 92 3.21 -18.10 2.32
N GLY A 93 2.16 -18.41 1.55
CA GLY A 93 1.29 -19.55 1.75
C GLY A 93 1.74 -20.76 0.94
N ARG A 94 0.99 -21.86 1.01
CA ARG A 94 1.32 -23.09 0.27
C ARG A 94 1.28 -22.89 -1.25
N HIS A 95 0.28 -22.15 -1.72
CA HIS A 95 -0.04 -21.99 -3.15
C HIS A 95 0.01 -20.53 -3.62
N HIS A 96 0.14 -19.57 -2.70
CA HIS A 96 0.07 -18.15 -3.04
C HIS A 96 1.11 -17.35 -2.24
N SER A 97 1.72 -16.36 -2.89
CA SER A 97 2.40 -15.26 -2.20
C SER A 97 1.36 -14.21 -1.82
N HIS A 98 1.33 -13.82 -0.55
CA HIS A 98 0.38 -12.82 -0.06
C HIS A 98 1.03 -11.45 -0.05
N MET A 99 0.46 -10.54 -0.83
CA MET A 99 0.92 -9.18 -1.03
C MET A 99 0.23 -8.26 -0.02
N SER A 100 0.98 -7.40 0.65
CA SER A 100 0.43 -6.25 1.37
C SER A 100 0.33 -5.07 0.41
N LEU A 101 -0.84 -4.43 0.38
CA LEU A 101 -1.11 -3.19 -0.34
C LEU A 101 -1.45 -2.10 0.69
N LEU A 102 -0.55 -1.14 0.88
CA LEU A 102 -0.80 0.06 1.67
C LEU A 102 -1.25 1.16 0.69
N CYS A 103 -2.51 1.58 0.78
CA CYS A 103 -3.13 2.46 -0.22
C CYS A 103 -3.28 3.88 0.32
N GLY A 104 -2.91 4.89 -0.46
CA GLY A 104 -3.26 6.28 -0.14
C GLY A 104 -4.77 6.52 -0.24
N GLY A 105 -5.31 7.44 0.58
CA GLY A 105 -6.73 7.80 0.58
C GLY A 105 -7.15 8.76 -0.53
N ARG A 106 -6.18 9.40 -1.19
CA ARG A 106 -6.44 10.36 -2.28
C ARG A 106 -6.42 9.67 -3.64
N TYR A 107 -7.45 9.93 -4.44
CA TYR A 107 -7.67 9.28 -5.72
C TYR A 107 -7.55 10.27 -6.88
N HIS A 108 -6.88 9.83 -7.95
CA HIS A 108 -6.65 10.64 -9.14
C HIS A 108 -6.93 9.85 -10.44
N ALA A 109 -7.36 10.57 -11.49
CA ALA A 109 -7.67 9.98 -12.81
C ALA A 109 -6.50 10.05 -13.81
N GLU A 110 -5.60 10.99 -13.61
CA GLU A 110 -4.46 11.25 -14.52
C GLU A 110 -3.18 10.58 -14.02
N ASP A 111 -2.54 9.84 -14.91
CA ASP A 111 -1.35 9.05 -14.59
C ASP A 111 -0.15 9.87 -14.13
N ASN A 112 0.08 11.04 -14.74
CA ASN A 112 1.19 11.94 -14.40
C ASN A 112 1.06 12.59 -13.00
N ARG A 113 -0.09 12.42 -12.35
CA ARG A 113 -0.38 12.88 -10.98
C ARG A 113 -0.33 11.73 -9.98
N LEU A 114 -0.13 10.50 -10.45
CA LEU A 114 0.13 9.35 -9.60
C LEU A 114 1.61 9.31 -9.23
N TYR A 115 1.90 8.84 -8.01
CA TYR A 115 3.26 8.58 -7.58
C TYR A 115 3.87 7.47 -8.45
N TYR A 116 5.20 7.49 -8.54
CA TYR A 116 5.98 6.51 -9.32
C TYR A 116 5.75 6.58 -10.84
N PHE A 117 5.13 7.65 -11.35
CA PHE A 117 4.88 7.84 -12.78
C PHE A 117 6.17 7.77 -13.61
N ASP A 118 7.21 8.49 -13.19
CA ASP A 118 8.50 8.51 -13.89
C ASP A 118 9.21 7.14 -13.89
N GLN A 119 8.81 6.23 -12.99
CA GLN A 119 9.34 4.86 -12.89
C GLN A 119 8.53 3.87 -13.75
N GLY A 120 7.37 4.29 -14.28
CA GLY A 120 6.48 3.45 -15.09
C GLY A 120 5.70 2.40 -14.30
N THR A 121 5.70 2.47 -12.97
CA THR A 121 5.01 1.50 -12.10
C THR A 121 3.77 2.07 -11.43
N GLN A 122 3.40 3.32 -11.72
CA GLN A 122 2.33 4.05 -11.04
C GLN A 122 0.97 3.33 -11.03
N PRO A 123 0.24 3.33 -9.90
CA PRO A 123 0.57 3.99 -8.63
C PRO A 123 1.46 3.13 -7.70
N PHE A 124 2.05 2.03 -8.17
CA PHE A 124 2.71 1.05 -7.32
C PHE A 124 4.17 1.40 -7.00
N GLY A 125 4.46 1.52 -5.70
CA GLY A 125 5.80 1.57 -5.14
C GLY A 125 6.22 0.20 -4.65
N ILE A 126 7.25 -0.38 -5.25
CA ILE A 126 7.76 -1.70 -4.81
C ILE A 126 8.54 -1.52 -3.50
N LYS A 127 7.95 -1.94 -2.36
CA LYS A 127 8.56 -1.92 -1.02
C LYS A 127 8.88 -3.33 -0.49
N SER A 128 8.88 -4.30 -1.39
CA SER A 128 9.05 -5.72 -1.09
C SER A 128 10.49 -6.07 -0.75
N PRO A 129 10.74 -7.13 0.03
CA PRO A 129 9.85 -7.65 1.07
C PRO A 129 9.84 -6.73 2.29
N THR A 130 8.84 -6.88 3.17
CA THR A 130 8.89 -6.18 4.47
C THR A 130 10.05 -6.72 5.31
N LEU A 131 11.02 -5.85 5.59
CA LEU A 131 12.23 -6.23 6.33
C LEU A 131 11.92 -6.46 7.82
N PRO A 132 12.52 -7.50 8.44
CA PRO A 132 12.41 -7.69 9.87
C PRO A 132 13.18 -6.59 10.63
N PRO A 133 12.82 -6.28 11.88
CA PRO A 133 13.59 -5.37 12.72
C PRO A 133 15.06 -5.80 12.79
N ARG A 134 15.97 -4.83 12.66
CA ARG A 134 17.44 -5.05 12.70
C ARG A 134 17.95 -5.99 11.60
N TYR A 135 17.29 -6.00 10.44
CA TYR A 135 17.80 -6.64 9.24
C TYR A 135 19.25 -6.23 8.96
N LYS A 136 20.07 -7.19 8.52
CA LYS A 136 21.45 -6.97 8.11
C LYS A 136 21.60 -7.34 6.65
N ASP A 137 22.14 -6.41 5.87
CA ASP A 137 22.36 -6.59 4.44
C ASP A 137 23.17 -7.86 4.14
N GLY A 138 22.80 -8.50 3.03
CA GLY A 138 23.43 -9.74 2.57
C GLY A 138 22.97 -11.01 3.28
N THR A 139 22.11 -10.92 4.31
CA THR A 139 21.55 -12.10 4.97
C THR A 139 20.14 -12.41 4.46
N ARG A 140 19.85 -13.69 4.16
CA ARG A 140 18.47 -14.11 3.86
C ARG A 140 17.70 -14.35 5.15
N PHE A 141 16.45 -13.90 5.20
CA PHE A 141 15.56 -14.04 6.36
C PHE A 141 14.29 -14.85 6.05
N ARG A 142 13.47 -15.18 7.05
CA ARG A 142 12.16 -15.81 6.82
C ARG A 142 11.06 -14.77 6.96
N LEU A 143 10.09 -14.83 6.06
CA LEU A 143 8.85 -14.05 6.17
C LEU A 143 8.10 -14.44 7.46
N PRO A 144 7.29 -13.52 8.02
CA PRO A 144 6.41 -13.86 9.13
C PRO A 144 5.42 -14.97 8.72
N GLN A 145 4.90 -15.68 9.73
CA GLN A 145 3.72 -16.52 9.52
C GLN A 145 2.49 -15.63 9.33
N GLU A 146 1.46 -16.17 8.69
CA GLU A 146 0.18 -15.49 8.42
C GLU A 146 -0.37 -14.74 9.65
N ARG A 147 -0.51 -15.44 10.78
CA ARG A 147 -1.00 -14.83 12.03
C ARG A 147 -0.16 -13.61 12.45
N ASP A 148 1.16 -13.77 12.46
CA ASP A 148 2.08 -12.70 12.88
C ASP A 148 2.09 -11.53 11.86
N PHE A 149 1.80 -11.81 10.59
CA PHE A 149 1.64 -10.79 9.55
C PHE A 149 0.40 -9.93 9.81
N PHE A 150 -0.77 -10.56 9.99
CA PHE A 150 -2.02 -9.84 10.25
C PHE A 150 -1.96 -9.07 11.57
N GLU A 151 -1.40 -9.66 12.64
CA GLU A 151 -1.18 -8.94 13.89
C GLU A 151 -0.33 -7.67 13.72
N ARG A 152 0.67 -7.68 12.85
CA ARG A 152 1.50 -6.50 12.56
C ARG A 152 0.75 -5.48 11.72
N LEU A 153 -0.04 -5.95 10.76
CA LEU A 153 -0.78 -5.09 9.84
C LEU A 153 -1.89 -4.33 10.58
N HIS A 154 -2.64 -5.00 11.46
CA HIS A 154 -3.60 -4.34 12.37
C HIS A 154 -2.92 -3.32 13.28
N LYS A 155 -1.75 -3.64 13.85
CA LYS A 155 -1.01 -2.68 14.68
C LYS A 155 -0.50 -1.46 13.91
N LEU A 156 -0.12 -1.64 12.64
CA LEU A 156 0.28 -0.51 11.78
C LEU A 156 -0.91 0.42 11.57
N HIS A 157 -2.07 -0.17 11.30
CA HIS A 157 -3.34 0.51 11.13
C HIS A 157 -3.72 1.32 12.39
N ASP A 158 -3.69 0.70 13.57
CA ASP A 158 -4.03 1.37 14.83
C ASP A 158 -3.09 2.54 15.17
N LYS A 159 -1.80 2.43 14.83
CA LYS A 159 -0.82 3.49 15.12
C LYS A 159 -0.93 4.71 14.23
N THR A 160 -1.33 4.54 12.97
CA THR A 160 -1.64 5.67 12.09
C THR A 160 -2.74 6.53 12.71
N ASN A 161 -3.73 5.89 13.35
CA ASN A 161 -4.83 6.57 14.02
C ASN A 161 -4.41 7.38 15.26
N GLU A 162 -3.52 6.83 16.10
CA GLU A 162 -3.02 7.54 17.29
C GLU A 162 -2.15 8.76 16.91
N ALA A 163 -1.39 8.67 15.83
CA ALA A 163 -0.57 9.79 15.36
C ALA A 163 -1.43 10.94 14.84
N GLU A 164 -2.51 10.67 14.10
CA GLU A 164 -3.39 11.70 13.54
C GLU A 164 -4.24 12.40 14.61
N GLN A 165 -4.70 11.69 15.63
CA GLN A 165 -5.46 12.29 16.75
C GLN A 165 -4.61 13.26 17.60
N ASN A 166 -3.28 13.09 17.62
CA ASN A 166 -2.37 13.93 18.41
C ASN A 166 -1.93 15.22 17.68
N VAL A 167 -2.20 15.38 16.37
CA VAL A 167 -1.84 16.59 15.60
C VAL A 167 -2.93 17.69 15.69
N GLY A 168 -4.09 17.39 16.30
CA GLY A 168 -5.18 18.37 16.53
C GLY A 168 -4.90 19.47 17.58
N GLY A 169 -3.68 19.57 18.10
CA GLY A 169 -3.29 20.52 19.14
C GLY A 169 -2.83 21.88 18.61
N GLN A 170 -3.76 22.84 18.57
CA GLN A 170 -3.61 24.31 18.51
C GLN A 170 -2.71 24.95 17.41
N PRO A 171 -3.24 25.89 16.60
CA PRO A 171 -2.40 26.73 15.77
C PRO A 171 -1.58 27.67 16.66
N ALA A 172 -0.26 27.59 16.53
CA ALA A 172 0.65 28.57 17.12
C ALA A 172 0.31 29.96 16.56
N SER A 173 -0.12 30.85 17.46
CA SER A 173 -0.33 32.26 17.17
C SER A 173 0.97 32.89 16.67
N ARG A 174 0.92 33.45 15.46
CA ARG A 174 2.01 34.23 14.86
C ARG A 174 2.20 35.51 15.70
N PRO A 175 3.43 35.88 16.11
CA PRO A 175 3.63 37.16 16.77
C PRO A 175 3.53 38.30 15.74
N GLU A 176 2.68 39.29 16.04
CA GLU A 176 2.61 40.55 15.30
C GLU A 176 3.96 41.28 15.39
N SER A 177 4.47 41.69 14.23
CA SER A 177 5.65 42.55 14.13
C SER A 177 5.19 44.01 14.29
N LYS A 178 5.89 44.74 15.16
CA LYS A 178 5.72 46.19 15.40
C LYS A 178 6.06 47.03 14.18
#